data_AF-A0A3P9JYK3-F1
#
_entry.id   AF-A0A3P9JYK3-F1
#
_cell.length_a   1.000
_cell.length_b   1.000
_cell.length_c   1.000
_cell.angle_alpha   90.00
_cell.angle_beta   90.00
_cell.angle_gamma   90.00
#
_symmetry.space_group_name_H-M   'P 1'
#
loop_
_entity.id
_entity.type
_entity.pdbx_description
1 polymer ?
#
loop_
_entity_poly.entity_id
_entity_poly.type
_entity_poly.pdbx_seq_one_letter_code
_entity_poly.pdbx_strand_id
1 'polypeptide(L)'
;SCNKKRAKSTCNDSAKKAIQITPDGKRRLVLSNMGLTVFPKCLFKLTNLDELDLSRNLLQKLPDSIGNFSSLTRLDLHSNKLESLPDSVGNLTGLTHLNLANNCLTFVGLPFSLGCLTNLKSLNLGMNQLDDLPPSLENLVNLQELGLFDNRFLKLPEFVKVLRNLTKINLKRNPLEHTQGNEESMKNRKLEAQEEAYLVHESILCRMCLTKYKAQKENLVRDGDMSKEKKKRTFSGLMTPNSWVSICVSISLRVANDCVHLTGSSAGVMH
;
A
#
# COMPACT_ATOMS: atom_id res chain seq x y z
N SER A 1 -4.03 -1.33 -44.46
CA SER A 1 -3.55 -0.18 -43.66
C SER A 1 -4.66 0.73 -43.08
N CYS A 2 -5.94 0.60 -43.47
CA CYS A 2 -7.03 1.50 -43.01
C CYS A 2 -7.62 1.23 -41.60
N ASN A 3 -7.63 -0.01 -41.09
CA ASN A 3 -8.31 -0.31 -39.81
C ASN A 3 -7.52 0.04 -38.53
N LYS A 4 -6.20 0.23 -38.60
CA LYS A 4 -5.39 0.63 -37.43
C LYS A 4 -5.50 2.12 -37.07
N LYS A 5 -5.94 2.98 -38.01
CA LYS A 5 -6.10 4.43 -37.76
C LYS A 5 -7.42 4.76 -37.07
N ARG A 6 -8.52 4.05 -37.39
CA ARG A 6 -9.87 4.30 -36.85
C ARG A 6 -10.04 3.89 -35.37
N ALA A 7 -9.31 2.87 -34.90
CA ALA A 7 -9.33 2.45 -33.49
C ALA A 7 -8.43 3.31 -32.58
N LYS A 8 -7.43 3.99 -33.14
CA LYS A 8 -6.53 4.90 -32.38
C LYS A 8 -7.16 6.26 -32.10
N SER A 9 -8.11 6.72 -32.92
CA SER A 9 -8.84 7.98 -32.67
C SER A 9 -9.83 7.82 -31.51
N THR A 10 -10.55 6.70 -31.43
CA THR A 10 -11.61 6.51 -30.43
C THR A 10 -11.11 6.47 -28.98
N CYS A 11 -9.97 5.81 -28.70
CA CYS A 11 -9.44 5.73 -27.33
C CYS A 11 -9.00 7.09 -26.78
N ASN A 12 -8.31 7.89 -27.60
CA ASN A 12 -7.84 9.21 -27.19
C ASN A 12 -9.00 10.19 -27.01
N ASP A 13 -9.98 10.16 -27.91
CA ASP A 13 -11.15 11.04 -27.83
C ASP A 13 -12.03 10.68 -26.62
N SER A 14 -12.21 9.39 -26.33
CA SER A 14 -12.89 8.94 -25.11
C SER A 14 -12.11 9.32 -23.85
N ALA A 15 -10.79 9.14 -23.83
CA ALA A 15 -9.97 9.50 -22.68
C ALA A 15 -9.99 11.02 -22.42
N LYS A 16 -9.92 11.85 -23.47
CA LYS A 16 -10.05 13.30 -23.36
C LYS A 16 -11.40 13.74 -22.81
N LYS A 17 -12.49 13.09 -23.21
CA LYS A 17 -13.84 13.35 -22.68
C LYS A 17 -14.00 12.92 -21.22
N ALA A 18 -13.22 11.94 -20.77
CA ALA A 18 -13.24 11.46 -19.39
C ALA A 18 -12.39 12.32 -18.44
N ILE A 19 -11.62 13.30 -18.96
CA ILE A 19 -10.88 14.24 -18.12
C ILE A 19 -11.88 15.19 -17.44
N GLN A 20 -11.77 15.28 -16.13
CA GLN A 20 -12.55 16.17 -15.29
C GLN A 20 -11.66 17.33 -14.82
N ILE A 21 -12.25 18.51 -14.65
CA ILE A 21 -11.58 19.63 -14.00
C ILE A 21 -12.00 19.62 -12.53
N THR A 22 -11.02 19.54 -11.64
CA THR A 22 -11.25 19.61 -10.19
C THR A 22 -11.53 21.07 -9.77
N PRO A 23 -12.10 21.31 -8.57
CA PRO A 23 -12.38 22.67 -8.10
C PRO A 23 -11.16 23.60 -8.03
N ASP A 24 -9.96 23.03 -7.83
CA ASP A 24 -8.67 23.72 -7.85
C ASP A 24 -8.08 23.89 -9.28
N GLY A 25 -8.86 23.58 -10.32
CA GLY A 25 -8.50 23.80 -11.73
C GLY A 25 -7.65 22.72 -12.37
N LYS A 26 -7.39 21.60 -11.68
CA LYS A 26 -6.54 20.52 -12.19
C LYS A 26 -7.30 19.58 -13.11
N ARG A 27 -6.58 19.04 -14.09
CA ARG A 27 -7.05 18.05 -15.06
C ARG A 27 -6.86 16.66 -14.49
N ARG A 28 -7.94 16.05 -14.02
CA ARG A 28 -7.96 14.72 -13.42
C ARG A 28 -8.56 13.69 -14.38
N LEU A 29 -7.89 12.55 -14.53
CA LEU A 29 -8.43 11.39 -15.23
C LEU A 29 -8.56 10.22 -14.24
N VAL A 30 -9.79 9.73 -14.08
CA VAL A 30 -10.10 8.60 -13.20
C VAL A 30 -10.43 7.37 -14.03
N LEU A 31 -9.61 6.33 -13.89
CA LEU A 31 -9.75 5.02 -14.51
C LEU A 31 -9.75 3.90 -13.45
N SER A 32 -10.22 4.24 -12.25
CA SER A 32 -10.27 3.30 -11.12
C SER A 32 -11.28 2.17 -11.37
N ASN A 33 -10.96 0.96 -10.91
CA ASN A 33 -11.86 -0.20 -10.94
C ASN A 33 -12.40 -0.55 -12.34
N MET A 34 -11.55 -0.46 -13.37
CA MET A 34 -11.90 -0.76 -14.76
C MET A 34 -11.43 -2.16 -15.21
N GLY A 35 -10.77 -2.92 -14.34
CA GLY A 35 -10.24 -4.25 -14.67
C GLY A 35 -9.05 -4.19 -15.64
N LEU A 36 -8.32 -3.07 -15.70
CA LEU A 36 -7.19 -2.91 -16.61
C LEU A 36 -6.05 -3.85 -16.23
N THR A 37 -5.68 -4.76 -17.13
CA THR A 37 -4.51 -5.64 -16.97
C THR A 37 -3.24 -5.04 -17.59
N VAL A 38 -3.41 -4.13 -18.55
CA VAL A 38 -2.33 -3.46 -19.28
C VAL A 38 -2.60 -1.96 -19.31
N PHE A 39 -1.54 -1.16 -19.15
CA PHE A 39 -1.63 0.29 -19.24
C PHE A 39 -2.12 0.74 -20.64
N PRO A 40 -3.21 1.54 -20.74
CA PRO A 40 -3.73 1.94 -22.04
C PRO A 40 -2.78 2.91 -22.76
N LYS A 41 -2.14 2.44 -23.84
CA LYS A 41 -1.14 3.21 -24.60
C LYS A 41 -1.66 4.54 -25.18
N CYS A 42 -2.98 4.71 -25.31
CA CYS A 42 -3.55 5.95 -25.82
C CYS A 42 -3.40 7.13 -24.85
N LEU A 43 -3.20 6.86 -23.55
CA LEU A 43 -3.05 7.89 -22.51
C LEU A 43 -1.74 8.67 -22.62
N PHE A 44 -0.71 8.12 -23.26
CA PHE A 44 0.59 8.81 -23.42
C PHE A 44 0.51 10.13 -24.18
N LYS A 45 -0.62 10.39 -24.86
CA LYS A 45 -0.88 11.66 -25.56
C LYS A 45 -1.47 12.75 -24.66
N LEU A 46 -1.83 12.41 -23.42
CA LEU A 46 -2.44 13.33 -22.45
C LEU A 46 -1.36 13.93 -21.55
N THR A 47 -0.40 14.64 -22.16
CA THR A 47 0.77 15.19 -21.45
C THR A 47 0.43 16.28 -20.44
N ASN A 48 -0.72 16.95 -20.62
CA ASN A 48 -1.21 18.03 -19.76
C ASN A 48 -2.21 17.48 -18.72
N LEU A 49 -1.90 16.33 -18.12
CA LEU A 49 -2.72 15.73 -17.08
C LEU A 49 -2.05 15.99 -15.73
N ASP A 50 -2.81 16.56 -14.80
CA ASP A 50 -2.31 16.91 -13.47
C ASP A 50 -2.49 15.77 -12.48
N GLU A 51 -3.56 14.97 -12.64
CA GLU A 51 -3.88 13.89 -11.71
C GLU A 51 -4.38 12.65 -12.45
N LEU A 52 -3.79 11.50 -12.14
CA LEU A 52 -4.13 10.21 -12.76
C LEU A 52 -4.44 9.18 -11.68
N ASP A 53 -5.67 8.68 -11.70
CA ASP A 53 -6.11 7.59 -10.83
C ASP A 53 -6.29 6.31 -11.66
N LEU A 54 -5.42 5.34 -11.42
CA LEU A 54 -5.43 3.99 -11.98
C LEU A 54 -5.63 2.93 -10.90
N SER A 55 -6.16 3.32 -9.74
CA SER A 55 -6.34 2.43 -8.60
C SER A 55 -7.32 1.29 -8.89
N ARG A 56 -7.24 0.20 -8.11
CA ARG A 56 -8.14 -0.96 -8.20
C ARG A 56 -8.21 -1.60 -9.58
N ASN A 57 -7.07 -1.69 -10.25
CA ASN A 57 -6.95 -2.41 -11.50
C ASN A 57 -6.12 -3.68 -11.30
N LEU A 58 -5.68 -4.30 -12.39
CA LEU A 58 -4.90 -5.54 -12.38
C LEU A 58 -3.55 -5.31 -13.09
N LEU A 59 -3.04 -4.08 -13.06
CA LEU A 59 -1.79 -3.71 -13.72
C LEU A 59 -0.61 -4.43 -13.05
N GLN A 60 0.17 -5.16 -13.82
CA GLN A 60 1.38 -5.84 -13.34
C GLN A 60 2.64 -5.00 -13.53
N LYS A 61 2.66 -4.14 -14.56
CA LYS A 61 3.78 -3.29 -14.91
C LYS A 61 3.28 -1.94 -15.40
N LEU A 62 4.07 -0.90 -15.14
CA LEU A 62 3.94 0.38 -15.81
C LEU A 62 4.86 0.44 -17.03
N PRO A 63 4.44 1.12 -18.11
CA PRO A 63 5.28 1.36 -19.27
C PRO A 63 6.30 2.47 -18.99
N ASP A 64 7.46 2.43 -19.64
CA ASP A 64 8.48 3.52 -19.52
C ASP A 64 7.94 4.89 -19.94
N SER A 65 6.93 4.93 -20.80
CA SER A 65 6.28 6.17 -21.19
C SER A 65 5.45 6.82 -20.06
N ILE A 66 5.36 6.21 -18.87
CA ILE A 66 4.79 6.87 -17.69
C ILE A 66 5.58 8.15 -17.33
N GLY A 67 6.88 8.19 -17.60
CA GLY A 67 7.69 9.40 -17.38
C GLY A 67 7.32 10.59 -18.28
N ASN A 68 6.47 10.40 -19.30
CA ASN A 68 6.06 11.47 -20.21
C ASN A 68 4.95 12.38 -19.64
N PHE A 69 4.33 12.01 -18.52
CA PHE A 69 3.30 12.82 -17.87
C PHE A 69 3.94 13.93 -17.03
N SER A 70 4.65 14.86 -17.68
CA SER A 70 5.47 15.88 -17.01
C SER A 70 4.68 16.87 -16.13
N SER A 71 3.38 17.03 -16.38
CA SER A 71 2.50 17.90 -15.56
C SER A 71 1.90 17.18 -14.34
N LEU A 72 2.17 15.89 -14.16
CA LEU A 72 1.48 15.08 -13.16
C LEU A 72 1.92 15.50 -11.74
N THR A 73 0.94 15.87 -10.92
CA THR A 73 1.10 16.21 -9.51
C THR A 73 0.60 15.11 -8.57
N ARG A 74 -0.32 14.25 -9.04
CA ARG A 74 -0.86 13.12 -8.27
C ARG A 74 -0.96 11.87 -9.14
N LEU A 75 -0.41 10.76 -8.66
CA LEU A 75 -0.54 9.45 -9.27
C LEU A 75 -1.05 8.44 -8.24
N ASP A 76 -2.22 7.87 -8.49
CA ASP A 76 -2.77 6.80 -7.67
C ASP A 76 -2.75 5.46 -8.43
N LEU A 77 -2.02 4.50 -7.89
CA LEU A 77 -1.84 3.14 -8.39
C LEU A 77 -2.21 2.10 -7.33
N HIS A 78 -2.94 2.51 -6.29
CA HIS A 78 -3.36 1.67 -5.19
C HIS A 78 -4.13 0.43 -5.68
N SER A 79 -3.96 -0.72 -5.03
CA SER A 79 -4.69 -1.96 -5.36
C SER A 79 -4.49 -2.37 -6.83
N ASN A 80 -3.25 -2.61 -7.20
CA ASN A 80 -2.87 -3.23 -8.47
C ASN A 80 -2.02 -4.49 -8.19
N LYS A 81 -1.29 -4.99 -9.19
CA LYS A 81 -0.39 -6.14 -9.07
C LYS A 81 1.05 -5.76 -9.45
N LEU A 82 1.44 -4.52 -9.23
CA LEU A 82 2.75 -4.00 -9.65
C LEU A 82 3.86 -4.74 -8.90
N GLU A 83 4.77 -5.35 -9.65
CA GLU A 83 5.98 -5.99 -9.12
C GLU A 83 7.19 -5.06 -9.15
N SER A 84 7.20 -4.12 -10.10
CA SER A 84 8.24 -3.09 -10.22
C SER A 84 7.70 -1.81 -10.83
N LEU A 85 8.47 -0.73 -10.65
CA LEU A 85 8.29 0.54 -11.34
C LEU A 85 9.43 0.74 -12.35
N PRO A 86 9.17 1.34 -13.53
CA PRO A 86 10.20 1.69 -14.47
C PRO A 86 11.02 2.89 -13.97
N ASP A 87 12.29 2.97 -14.37
CA ASP A 87 13.18 4.09 -14.00
C ASP A 87 12.61 5.45 -14.41
N SER A 88 11.84 5.49 -15.49
CA SER A 88 11.13 6.69 -15.98
C SER A 88 10.16 7.31 -14.98
N VAL A 89 9.74 6.61 -13.91
CA VAL A 89 8.93 7.21 -12.84
C VAL A 89 9.65 8.41 -12.23
N GLY A 90 10.99 8.39 -12.15
CA GLY A 90 11.79 9.53 -11.68
C GLY A 90 11.67 10.81 -12.52
N ASN A 91 11.16 10.71 -13.75
CA ASN A 91 10.93 11.88 -14.62
C ASN A 91 9.67 12.67 -14.24
N LEU A 92 8.82 12.14 -13.35
CA LEU A 92 7.61 12.80 -12.86
C LEU A 92 7.94 13.87 -11.81
N THR A 93 8.86 14.78 -12.11
CA THR A 93 9.44 15.73 -11.13
C THR A 93 8.43 16.70 -10.52
N GLY A 94 7.26 16.89 -11.14
CA GLY A 94 6.13 17.66 -10.59
C GLY A 94 5.27 16.90 -9.57
N LEU A 95 5.53 15.60 -9.35
CA LEU A 95 4.69 14.75 -8.50
C LEU A 95 4.79 15.18 -7.04
N THR A 96 3.64 15.39 -6.41
CA THR A 96 3.50 15.74 -4.99
C THR A 96 2.89 14.60 -4.17
N HIS A 97 2.12 13.72 -4.82
CA HIS A 97 1.46 12.59 -4.17
C HIS A 97 1.60 11.32 -5.03
N LEU A 98 2.16 10.27 -4.43
CA LEU A 98 2.28 8.95 -5.04
C LEU A 98 1.69 7.89 -4.13
N ASN A 99 0.68 7.18 -4.62
CA ASN A 99 0.06 6.07 -3.89
C ASN A 99 0.31 4.75 -4.64
N LEU A 100 1.11 3.88 -4.02
CA LEU A 100 1.50 2.56 -4.52
C LEU A 100 1.05 1.46 -3.57
N ALA A 101 0.18 1.77 -2.61
CA ALA A 101 -0.20 0.82 -1.58
C ALA A 101 -1.01 -0.36 -2.16
N ASN A 102 -0.88 -1.53 -1.55
CA ASN A 102 -1.56 -2.76 -1.97
C ASN A 102 -1.15 -3.17 -3.40
N ASN A 103 0.14 -3.47 -3.55
CA ASN A 103 0.76 -4.01 -4.76
C ASN A 103 1.68 -5.18 -4.38
N CYS A 104 2.53 -5.63 -5.31
CA CYS A 104 3.49 -6.72 -5.10
C CYS A 104 4.95 -6.22 -5.08
N LEU A 105 5.18 -4.96 -4.70
CA LEU A 105 6.51 -4.35 -4.78
C LEU A 105 7.46 -4.96 -3.72
N THR A 106 8.68 -5.23 -4.15
CA THR A 106 9.85 -5.56 -3.31
C THR A 106 10.89 -4.45 -3.45
N PHE A 107 11.95 -4.49 -2.64
CA PHE A 107 13.05 -3.52 -2.74
C PHE A 107 13.60 -3.41 -4.18
N VAL A 108 13.82 -4.55 -4.85
CA VAL A 108 14.30 -4.62 -6.24
C VAL A 108 13.32 -3.97 -7.24
N GLY A 109 12.03 -3.95 -6.91
CA GLY A 109 10.99 -3.34 -7.73
C GLY A 109 10.94 -1.81 -7.63
N LEU A 110 11.67 -1.19 -6.69
CA LEU A 110 11.73 0.26 -6.53
C LEU A 110 13.00 0.82 -7.21
N PRO A 111 12.87 1.63 -8.28
CA PRO A 111 14.02 2.18 -8.97
C PRO A 111 14.68 3.28 -8.14
N PHE A 112 16.01 3.41 -8.26
CA PHE A 112 16.76 4.48 -7.60
C PHE A 112 16.29 5.88 -8.04
N SER A 113 15.78 6.02 -9.26
CA SER A 113 15.22 7.26 -9.79
C SER A 113 13.99 7.76 -9.03
N LEU A 114 13.36 6.95 -8.18
CA LEU A 114 12.28 7.40 -7.32
C LEU A 114 12.73 8.55 -6.38
N GLY A 115 14.02 8.59 -6.04
CA GLY A 115 14.64 9.69 -5.30
C GLY A 115 14.68 11.03 -6.06
N CYS A 116 14.46 11.03 -7.38
CA CYS A 116 14.40 12.26 -8.19
C CYS A 116 13.09 13.06 -8.00
N LEU A 117 12.09 12.48 -7.32
CA LEU A 117 10.80 13.12 -7.06
C LEU A 117 10.89 14.14 -5.91
N THR A 118 11.77 15.12 -6.01
CA THR A 118 12.11 16.04 -4.90
C THR A 118 10.93 16.90 -4.43
N ASN A 119 9.87 17.05 -5.24
CA ASN A 119 8.63 17.75 -4.87
C ASN A 119 7.60 16.86 -4.14
N LEU A 120 7.90 15.57 -3.95
CA LEU A 120 6.97 14.61 -3.36
C LEU A 120 6.72 14.95 -1.88
N LYS A 121 5.44 15.11 -1.52
CA LYS A 121 4.98 15.41 -0.16
C LYS A 121 4.40 14.17 0.52
N SER A 122 3.75 13.29 -0.25
CA SER A 122 3.15 12.06 0.27
C SER A 122 3.57 10.87 -0.59
N LEU A 123 4.14 9.86 0.05
CA LEU A 123 4.47 8.57 -0.54
C LEU A 123 3.84 7.44 0.27
N ASN A 124 2.95 6.67 -0.36
CA ASN A 124 2.33 5.52 0.29
C ASN A 124 2.77 4.21 -0.40
N LEU A 125 3.52 3.40 0.33
CA LEU A 125 4.05 2.09 -0.07
C LEU A 125 3.50 0.96 0.81
N GLY A 126 2.45 1.21 1.60
CA GLY A 126 1.90 0.20 2.51
C GLY A 126 1.29 -1.01 1.78
N MET A 127 1.14 -2.14 2.47
CA MET A 127 0.63 -3.40 1.90
C MET A 127 1.41 -3.84 0.67
N ASN A 128 2.73 -3.91 0.78
CA ASN A 128 3.63 -4.45 -0.24
C ASN A 128 4.47 -5.57 0.39
N GLN A 129 5.57 -5.94 -0.26
CA GLN A 129 6.51 -6.97 0.21
C GLN A 129 7.90 -6.36 0.46
N LEU A 130 7.95 -5.09 0.88
CA LEU A 130 9.18 -4.34 1.09
C LEU A 130 9.84 -4.73 2.40
N ASP A 131 11.13 -5.01 2.35
CA ASP A 131 12.01 -5.26 3.49
C ASP A 131 13.05 -4.14 3.66
N ASP A 132 13.33 -3.39 2.58
CA ASP A 132 14.18 -2.20 2.56
C ASP A 132 13.66 -1.15 1.56
N LEU A 133 14.26 0.04 1.56
CA LEU A 133 13.98 1.13 0.61
C LEU A 133 15.28 1.62 -0.06
N PRO A 134 15.23 2.07 -1.34
CA PRO A 134 16.39 2.64 -1.99
C PRO A 134 16.98 3.82 -1.20
N PRO A 135 18.30 3.86 -0.95
CA PRO A 135 18.95 4.99 -0.27
C PRO A 135 18.67 6.35 -0.92
N SER A 136 18.43 6.38 -2.23
CA SER A 136 18.11 7.59 -2.98
C SER A 136 16.84 8.30 -2.49
N LEU A 137 15.96 7.64 -1.73
CA LEU A 137 14.80 8.29 -1.10
C LEU A 137 15.19 9.34 -0.05
N GLU A 138 16.45 9.39 0.39
CA GLU A 138 17.00 10.49 1.18
C GLU A 138 16.85 11.85 0.49
N ASN A 139 16.79 11.88 -0.85
CA ASN A 139 16.64 13.08 -1.66
C ASN A 139 15.22 13.65 -1.65
N LEU A 140 14.24 12.94 -1.08
CA LEU A 140 12.85 13.40 -0.96
C LEU A 140 12.69 14.43 0.16
N VAL A 141 13.43 15.53 0.06
CA VAL A 141 13.56 16.56 1.10
C VAL A 141 12.23 17.24 1.46
N ASN A 142 11.24 17.21 0.57
CA ASN A 142 9.91 17.77 0.81
C ASN A 142 8.88 16.74 1.31
N LEU A 143 9.28 15.49 1.57
CA LEU A 143 8.38 14.44 1.99
C LEU A 143 7.86 14.71 3.41
N GLN A 144 6.53 14.71 3.54
CA GLN A 144 5.81 15.01 4.78
C GLN A 144 5.12 13.76 5.34
N GLU A 145 4.63 12.89 4.47
CA GLU A 145 3.89 11.69 4.84
C GLU A 145 4.47 10.45 4.15
N LEU A 146 4.83 9.45 4.95
CA LEU A 146 5.38 8.17 4.49
C LEU A 146 4.59 6.98 5.05
N GLY A 147 3.90 6.26 4.16
CA GLY A 147 3.17 5.03 4.50
C GLY A 147 3.98 3.79 4.18
N LEU A 148 4.30 2.98 5.18
CA LEU A 148 5.06 1.72 5.04
C LEU A 148 4.40 0.54 5.77
N PHE A 149 3.16 0.70 6.24
CA PHE A 149 2.43 -0.33 6.99
C PHE A 149 2.23 -1.61 6.19
N ASP A 150 2.07 -2.77 6.84
CA ASP A 150 1.93 -4.07 6.16
C ASP A 150 3.04 -4.34 5.14
N ASN A 151 4.27 -4.36 5.61
CA ASN A 151 5.44 -4.74 4.83
C ASN A 151 6.28 -5.73 5.66
N ARG A 152 7.53 -5.96 5.25
CA ARG A 152 8.47 -6.92 5.84
C ARG A 152 9.69 -6.22 6.46
N PHE A 153 9.58 -4.94 6.83
CA PHE A 153 10.69 -4.19 7.43
C PHE A 153 11.08 -4.78 8.79
N LEU A 154 12.33 -5.24 8.90
CA LEU A 154 12.95 -5.61 10.18
C LEU A 154 13.57 -4.41 10.89
N LYS A 155 14.01 -3.43 10.11
CA LYS A 155 14.62 -2.19 10.57
C LYS A 155 14.27 -1.09 9.60
N LEU A 156 14.22 0.14 10.11
CA LEU A 156 13.93 1.30 9.29
C LEU A 156 15.24 1.84 8.68
N PRO A 157 15.24 2.22 7.39
CA PRO A 157 16.42 2.85 6.77
C PRO A 157 16.81 4.14 7.51
N GLU A 158 18.11 4.36 7.68
CA GLU A 158 18.64 5.50 8.46
C GLU A 158 18.24 6.86 7.89
N PHE A 159 18.08 6.98 6.56
CA PHE A 159 17.67 8.23 5.92
C PHE A 159 16.32 8.74 6.42
N VAL A 160 15.43 7.86 6.90
CA VAL A 160 14.11 8.27 7.41
C VAL A 160 14.24 9.20 8.62
N LYS A 161 15.32 9.06 9.41
CA LYS A 161 15.65 9.96 10.52
C LYS A 161 16.17 11.33 10.06
N VAL A 162 16.67 11.42 8.82
CA VAL A 162 17.29 12.62 8.24
C VAL A 162 16.26 13.49 7.50
N LEU A 163 15.10 12.93 7.12
CA LEU A 163 14.01 13.66 6.45
C LEU A 163 13.35 14.69 7.38
N ARG A 164 13.85 15.93 7.34
CA ARG A 164 13.45 17.02 8.25
C ARG A 164 11.99 17.44 8.15
N ASN A 165 11.38 17.27 6.98
CA ASN A 165 9.99 17.66 6.72
C ASN A 165 9.00 16.53 7.00
N LEU A 166 9.47 15.33 7.36
CA LEU A 166 8.62 14.17 7.58
C LEU A 166 7.86 14.33 8.91
N THR A 167 6.54 14.51 8.81
CA THR A 167 5.67 14.72 9.98
C THR A 167 4.88 13.48 10.34
N LYS A 168 4.60 12.61 9.37
CA LYS A 168 3.80 11.40 9.57
C LYS A 168 4.50 10.20 8.95
N ILE A 169 4.69 9.17 9.77
CA ILE A 169 5.17 7.87 9.32
C ILE A 169 4.28 6.76 9.87
N ASN A 170 3.86 5.85 9.00
CA ASN A 170 3.09 4.68 9.40
C ASN A 170 3.87 3.40 9.14
N LEU A 171 4.34 2.77 10.22
CA LEU A 171 5.12 1.54 10.22
C LEU A 171 4.34 0.32 10.74
N LYS A 172 3.04 0.47 11.03
CA LYS A 172 2.23 -0.59 11.66
C LYS A 172 2.29 -1.89 10.86
N ARG A 173 2.26 -3.03 11.55
CA ARG A 173 2.28 -4.37 10.93
C ARG A 173 3.52 -4.60 10.06
N ASN A 174 4.68 -4.24 10.61
CA ASN A 174 6.00 -4.67 10.14
C ASN A 174 6.70 -5.46 11.26
N PRO A 175 7.53 -6.46 10.92
CA PRO A 175 8.31 -7.23 11.88
C PRO A 175 9.53 -6.45 12.41
N LEU A 176 9.35 -5.20 12.83
CA LEU A 176 10.45 -4.36 13.31
C LEU A 176 11.10 -4.96 14.56
N GLU A 177 12.42 -5.10 14.55
CA GLU A 177 13.18 -5.52 15.73
C GLU A 177 13.01 -4.47 16.83
N HIS A 178 12.45 -4.90 17.97
CA HIS A 178 12.46 -4.09 19.17
C HIS A 178 13.91 -3.92 19.63
N THR A 179 14.49 -2.74 19.43
CA THR A 179 15.76 -2.37 20.05
C THR A 179 15.65 -2.64 21.55
N GLN A 180 16.39 -3.62 22.06
CA GLN A 180 16.52 -3.87 23.48
C GLN A 180 17.13 -2.64 24.14
N GLY A 181 16.25 -1.87 24.78
CA GLY A 181 16.58 -0.68 25.54
C GLY A 181 15.47 -0.46 26.56
N ASN A 182 15.73 -0.96 27.78
CA ASN A 182 15.02 -0.73 29.04
C ASN A 182 13.63 -1.40 29.17
N GLU A 183 13.62 -2.52 29.88
CA GLU A 183 12.44 -3.27 30.34
C GLU A 183 11.49 -2.46 31.26
N GLU A 184 11.80 -1.21 31.60
CA GLU A 184 10.99 -0.38 32.50
C GLU A 184 9.89 0.45 31.82
N SER A 185 9.89 0.57 30.48
CA SER A 185 8.84 1.35 29.78
C SER A 185 7.53 0.57 29.56
N MET A 186 7.49 -0.72 29.93
CA MET A 186 6.39 -1.64 29.63
C MET A 186 5.22 -1.59 30.64
N LYS A 187 5.15 -0.58 31.51
CA LYS A 187 4.01 -0.36 32.43
C LYS A 187 3.12 0.85 32.11
N ASN A 188 3.57 1.80 31.27
CA ASN A 188 2.87 3.09 31.11
C ASN A 188 2.32 3.39 29.69
N ARG A 189 2.15 2.40 28.81
CA ARG A 189 1.40 2.58 27.54
C ARG A 189 0.09 1.79 27.52
N LYS A 190 -0.66 1.88 28.61
CA LYS A 190 -2.10 1.56 28.65
C LYS A 190 -2.79 2.92 28.75
N LEU A 191 -3.61 3.27 27.75
CA LEU A 191 -4.11 4.64 27.46
C LEU A 191 -2.99 5.53 26.88
N GLU A 192 -2.70 5.46 25.59
CA GLU A 192 -3.12 6.48 24.62
C GLU A 192 -3.08 5.91 23.19
N ALA A 193 -3.79 4.79 22.97
CA ALA A 193 -4.20 4.41 21.61
C ALA A 193 -5.44 5.23 21.24
N GLN A 194 -5.33 6.57 21.30
CA GLN A 194 -6.34 7.43 20.71
C GLN A 194 -6.16 7.37 19.18
N GLU A 195 -7.01 6.55 18.57
CA GLU A 195 -7.73 6.77 17.33
C GLU A 195 -7.26 7.92 16.42
N GLU A 196 -6.02 7.88 15.94
CA GLU A 196 -5.66 8.51 14.67
C GLU A 196 -5.53 7.42 13.60
N ALA A 197 -6.70 6.91 13.22
CA ALA A 197 -6.91 6.16 12.01
C ALA A 197 -7.44 7.12 10.93
N TYR A 198 -6.58 7.52 10.01
CA TYR A 198 -7.02 8.02 8.72
C TYR A 198 -6.33 7.20 7.62
N LEU A 199 -6.96 6.76 6.53
CA LEU A 199 -8.33 6.32 6.24
C LEU A 199 -8.19 5.83 4.78
N VAL A 200 -7.92 4.54 4.56
CA VAL A 200 -8.48 3.94 3.33
C VAL A 200 -9.94 3.76 3.68
N HIS A 201 -10.76 4.74 3.31
CA HIS A 201 -12.20 4.69 3.55
C HIS A 201 -12.74 3.37 3.00
N GLU A 202 -13.73 2.73 3.65
CA GLU A 202 -14.22 1.41 3.21
C GLU A 202 -14.68 1.41 1.74
N SER A 203 -15.15 2.55 1.24
CA SER A 203 -15.50 2.74 -0.19
C SER A 203 -14.28 2.68 -1.13
N ILE A 204 -13.07 2.83 -0.58
CA ILE A 204 -11.76 2.83 -1.25
C ILE A 204 -11.12 1.42 -1.25
N LEU A 205 -11.67 0.46 -0.48
CA LEU A 205 -11.22 -0.94 -0.48
C LEU A 205 -11.92 -1.73 -1.58
N CYS A 206 -11.17 -2.48 -2.41
CA CYS A 206 -11.78 -3.39 -3.37
C CYS A 206 -12.60 -4.48 -2.64
N ARG A 207 -13.55 -5.12 -3.32
CA ARG A 207 -14.49 -6.08 -2.71
C ARG A 207 -13.77 -7.16 -1.90
N MET A 208 -12.65 -7.70 -2.40
CA MET A 208 -11.86 -8.71 -1.69
C MET A 208 -11.15 -8.16 -0.45
N CYS A 209 -10.55 -6.98 -0.51
CA CYS A 209 -9.91 -6.32 0.63
C CYS A 209 -10.92 -5.91 1.70
N LEU A 210 -12.09 -5.43 1.27
CA LEU A 210 -13.21 -5.12 2.16
C LEU A 210 -13.77 -6.38 2.82
N THR A 211 -13.89 -7.49 2.08
CA THR A 211 -14.33 -8.78 2.63
C THR A 211 -13.31 -9.34 3.63
N LYS A 212 -12.00 -9.25 3.35
CA LYS A 212 -10.97 -9.66 4.31
C LYS A 212 -10.98 -8.79 5.57
N TYR A 213 -11.07 -7.46 5.40
CA TYR A 213 -11.21 -6.52 6.50
C TYR A 213 -12.46 -6.79 7.36
N LYS A 214 -13.62 -7.01 6.73
CA LYS A 214 -14.89 -7.29 7.41
C LYS A 214 -14.93 -8.66 8.08
N ALA A 215 -14.40 -9.71 7.44
CA ALA A 215 -14.32 -11.05 8.02
C ALA A 215 -13.41 -11.08 9.26
N GLN A 216 -12.30 -10.34 9.23
CA GLN A 216 -11.42 -10.19 10.40
C GLN A 216 -12.08 -9.37 11.51
N LYS A 217 -12.81 -8.30 11.15
CA LYS A 217 -13.58 -7.48 12.10
C LYS A 217 -14.71 -8.27 12.78
N GLU A 218 -15.44 -9.12 12.05
CA GLU A 218 -16.55 -9.90 12.60
C GLU A 218 -16.11 -11.11 13.45
N ASN A 219 -14.98 -11.74 13.14
CA ASN A 219 -14.46 -12.85 13.95
C ASN A 219 -13.92 -12.37 15.30
N LEU A 220 -13.40 -11.14 15.37
CA LEU A 220 -13.03 -10.49 16.63
C LEU A 220 -14.23 -10.17 17.53
N VAL A 221 -15.43 -10.04 16.97
CA VAL A 221 -16.67 -9.78 17.71
C VAL A 221 -17.36 -11.08 18.15
N ARG A 222 -17.19 -12.19 17.40
CA ARG A 222 -17.80 -13.50 17.71
C ARG A 222 -17.08 -14.30 18.80
N ASP A 223 -15.76 -14.18 18.95
CA ASP A 223 -15.00 -14.90 19.97
C ASP A 223 -15.10 -14.27 21.38
N GLY A 224 -15.89 -13.21 21.55
CA GLY A 224 -16.11 -12.50 22.82
C GLY A 224 -17.19 -13.06 23.73
N ASP A 225 -17.92 -14.12 23.32
CA ASP A 225 -19.07 -14.63 24.09
C ASP A 225 -19.02 -16.15 24.21
N MET A 226 -18.25 -16.67 25.19
CA MET A 226 -18.46 -17.97 25.84
C MET A 226 -17.45 -18.21 26.99
N SER A 227 -17.86 -17.91 28.23
CA SER A 227 -17.66 -18.84 29.37
C SER A 227 -18.54 -18.43 30.56
N LYS A 228 -19.49 -19.33 30.92
CA LYS A 228 -20.37 -19.21 32.09
C LYS A 228 -19.62 -19.61 33.38
N GLU A 229 -19.92 -18.85 34.43
CA GLU A 229 -19.43 -18.93 35.81
C GLU A 229 -19.47 -20.31 36.49
N LYS A 230 -18.59 -20.53 37.48
CA LYS A 230 -18.99 -21.05 38.82
C LYS A 230 -17.99 -20.71 39.96
N LYS A 231 -18.49 -19.84 40.84
CA LYS A 231 -18.10 -19.29 42.15
C LYS A 231 -17.25 -20.15 43.13
N LYS A 232 -16.28 -19.53 43.84
CA LYS A 232 -16.44 -18.95 45.20
C LYS A 232 -15.14 -18.31 45.79
N ARG A 233 -15.27 -17.02 46.16
CA ARG A 233 -14.88 -16.30 47.41
C ARG A 233 -13.45 -16.45 47.97
N THR A 234 -12.71 -15.44 48.44
CA THR A 234 -12.76 -13.95 48.54
C THR A 234 -11.46 -13.53 49.24
N PHE A 235 -10.70 -12.56 48.74
CA PHE A 235 -10.30 -11.32 49.45
C PHE A 235 -9.48 -10.41 48.51
N SER A 236 -9.44 -9.13 48.87
CA SER A 236 -9.38 -7.95 48.02
C SER A 236 -7.99 -7.32 47.84
N GLY A 237 -7.68 -6.93 46.59
CA GLY A 237 -6.65 -5.94 46.25
C GLY A 237 -5.34 -6.53 45.73
N LEU A 238 -5.01 -6.21 44.46
CA LEU A 238 -3.80 -6.53 43.67
C LEU A 238 -3.74 -7.86 42.87
N MET A 239 -3.68 -7.64 41.54
CA MET A 239 -3.06 -8.40 40.43
C MET A 239 -3.02 -9.94 40.44
N THR A 240 -3.55 -10.55 39.38
CA THR A 240 -2.76 -11.48 38.55
C THR A 240 -3.20 -11.43 37.08
N PRO A 241 -2.25 -11.44 36.13
CA PRO A 241 -2.48 -11.41 34.69
C PRO A 241 -2.74 -12.83 34.18
N ASN A 242 -3.59 -13.04 33.16
CA ASN A 242 -3.50 -14.27 32.38
C ASN A 242 -3.99 -14.15 30.93
N SER A 243 -3.00 -14.24 30.04
CA SER A 243 -2.90 -15.22 28.95
C SER A 243 -4.01 -15.26 27.89
N TRP A 244 -4.13 -14.19 27.11
CA TRP A 244 -4.74 -14.22 25.77
C TRP A 244 -3.84 -13.61 24.68
N VAL A 245 -2.70 -13.02 25.07
CA VAL A 245 -1.77 -12.34 24.16
C VAL A 245 -0.78 -13.31 23.50
N SER A 246 -0.59 -14.51 24.06
CA SER A 246 0.36 -15.50 23.53
C SER A 246 -0.21 -16.41 22.44
N ILE A 247 -1.54 -16.50 22.27
CA ILE A 247 -2.15 -17.47 21.34
C ILE A 247 -2.38 -16.86 19.94
N CYS A 248 -2.53 -15.54 19.81
CA CYS A 248 -2.70 -14.88 18.52
C CYS A 248 -1.43 -14.83 17.64
N VAL A 249 -0.25 -15.09 18.20
CA VAL A 249 1.01 -15.12 17.44
C VAL A 249 1.14 -16.43 16.63
N SER A 250 0.42 -17.49 17.01
CA SER A 250 0.63 -18.84 16.43
C SER A 250 -0.17 -19.14 15.16
N ILE A 251 -1.19 -18.34 14.81
CA ILE A 251 -2.11 -18.70 13.72
C ILE A 251 -1.76 -17.99 12.39
N SER A 252 -1.05 -16.85 12.44
CA SER A 252 -0.60 -16.14 11.23
C SER A 252 0.49 -16.85 10.43
N LEU A 253 1.19 -17.83 11.02
CA LEU A 253 2.21 -18.64 10.34
C LEU A 253 1.65 -19.86 9.58
N ARG A 254 0.39 -20.28 9.80
CA ARG A 254 -0.17 -21.45 9.10
C ARG A 254 -0.95 -21.11 7.82
N VAL A 255 -1.65 -19.98 7.77
CA VAL A 255 -2.50 -19.66 6.61
C VAL A 255 -1.71 -19.10 5.41
N ALA A 256 -0.48 -18.63 5.61
CA ALA A 256 0.41 -18.25 4.51
C ALA A 256 1.04 -19.45 3.78
N ASN A 257 1.09 -20.63 4.42
CA ASN A 257 1.61 -21.86 3.81
C ASN A 257 0.55 -22.66 3.04
N ASP A 258 -0.74 -22.51 3.36
CA ASP A 258 -1.80 -23.33 2.77
C ASP A 258 -2.31 -22.83 1.40
N CYS A 259 -1.86 -21.67 0.92
CA CYS A 259 -2.17 -21.18 -0.44
C CYS A 259 -1.13 -21.55 -1.51
N VAL A 260 -0.01 -22.19 -1.14
CA VAL A 260 1.00 -22.68 -2.11
C VAL A 260 0.83 -24.20 -2.38
N HIS A 261 0.02 -24.92 -1.60
CA HIS A 261 -0.13 -26.37 -1.73
C HIS A 261 -1.44 -26.89 -2.35
N LEU A 262 -2.33 -26.01 -2.85
CA LEU A 262 -3.60 -26.43 -3.47
C LEU A 262 -3.63 -26.33 -5.01
N THR A 263 -2.47 -26.16 -5.66
CA THR A 263 -2.29 -26.51 -7.08
C THR A 263 -1.25 -27.62 -7.20
N GLY A 264 -1.55 -28.78 -6.60
CA GLY A 264 -0.78 -30.01 -6.76
C GLY A 264 -1.26 -30.82 -7.98
N SER A 265 -0.30 -31.20 -8.81
CA SER A 265 -0.20 -32.50 -9.52
C SER A 265 -1.35 -32.99 -10.40
N SER A 266 -1.07 -33.06 -11.71
CA SER A 266 -1.28 -34.29 -12.49
C SER A 266 -0.36 -34.33 -13.73
N ALA A 267 0.17 -35.53 -14.01
CA ALA A 267 1.09 -35.96 -15.09
C ALA A 267 2.58 -35.69 -14.80
N GLY A 268 3.43 -36.67 -14.47
CA GLY A 268 3.40 -38.11 -14.77
C GLY A 268 4.52 -38.42 -15.76
N VAL A 269 5.63 -38.98 -15.25
CA VAL A 269 6.83 -39.41 -15.98
C VAL A 269 6.60 -40.77 -16.64
N MET A 270 7.03 -40.97 -17.89
CA MET A 270 7.87 -42.10 -18.38
C MET A 270 7.67 -42.38 -19.89
N HIS A 271 8.82 -42.59 -20.54
CA HIS A 271 9.13 -42.98 -21.92
C HIS A 271 8.91 -41.97 -23.05
#